data_AF-A0A7C1H4F9-F1
#
_entry.id   AF-A0A7C1H4F9-F1
#
_cell.length_a   1.000
_cell.length_b   1.000
_cell.length_c   1.000
_cell.angle_alpha   90.00
_cell.angle_beta   90.00
_cell.angle_gamma   90.00
#
_symmetry.space_group_name_H-M   'P 1'
#
loop_
_entity.id
_entity.type
_entity.pdbx_description
1 polymer ?
#
loop_
_entity_poly.entity_id
_entity_poly.type
_entity_poly.pdbx_seq_one_letter_code
_entity_poly.pdbx_strand_id
1 'polypeptide(L)'
;CPIIDFSANLTVEEADRLAANTPGKGVRLVFTENAHLHEGQRELLLKLSQRTGRTLVIALRNPYDAFLKGVKNCVISYGYEAVSQRSLKKVLCGTIKTQGKLPVRIPQEV
;
A
#
# COMPACT_ATOMS: atom_id res chain seq x y z
N CYS A 1 12.88 13.07 0.17
CA CYS A 1 11.72 12.20 0.45
C CYS A 1 12.20 11.16 1.45
N PRO A 2 11.71 11.13 2.70
CA PRO A 2 12.14 10.12 3.65
C PRO A 2 11.65 8.73 3.20
N ILE A 3 12.54 7.75 3.20
CA ILE A 3 12.19 6.34 3.11
C ILE A 3 12.01 5.85 4.54
N ILE A 4 10.90 5.18 4.82
CA ILE A 4 10.56 4.67 6.15
C ILE A 4 10.29 3.18 5.97
N ASP A 5 11.19 2.36 6.49
CA ASP A 5 11.04 0.91 6.47
C ASP A 5 10.26 0.43 7.71
N PHE A 6 9.50 -0.63 7.55
CA PHE A 6 8.79 -1.29 8.63
C PHE A 6 8.75 -2.81 8.41
N SER A 7 8.65 -3.57 9.50
CA SER A 7 8.56 -5.03 9.47
C SER A 7 7.20 -5.50 8.90
N ALA A 8 7.17 -6.64 8.20
CA ALA A 8 5.91 -7.25 7.79
C ALA A 8 4.98 -7.55 8.99
N ASN A 9 5.57 -7.86 10.15
CA ASN A 9 4.90 -8.11 11.42
C ASN A 9 4.79 -6.86 12.31
N LEU A 10 4.71 -5.67 11.69
CA LEU A 10 4.49 -4.40 12.37
C LEU A 10 3.40 -4.53 13.45
N THR A 11 3.68 -4.08 14.67
CA THR A 11 2.66 -4.05 15.73
C THR A 11 1.73 -2.85 15.56
N VAL A 12 0.58 -2.87 16.24
CA VAL A 12 -0.38 -1.76 16.23
C VAL A 12 0.25 -0.49 16.82
N GLU A 13 1.03 -0.62 17.89
CA GLU A 13 1.71 0.50 18.54
C GLU A 13 2.79 1.11 17.63
N GLU A 14 3.54 0.26 16.93
CA GLU A 14 4.52 0.70 15.95
C GLU A 14 3.84 1.40 14.76
N ALA A 15 2.71 0.87 14.29
CA ALA A 15 1.91 1.46 13.23
C ALA A 15 1.40 2.87 13.59
N ASP A 16 0.90 3.04 14.81
CA ASP A 16 0.47 4.34 15.32
C ASP A 16 1.61 5.35 15.37
N ARG A 17 2.78 4.93 15.88
CA ARG A 17 3.99 5.78 15.92
C ARG A 17 4.44 6.18 14.52
N LEU A 18 4.48 5.24 13.59
CA LEU A 18 4.87 5.49 12.20
C LEU A 18 3.90 6.44 11.51
N ALA A 19 2.59 6.23 11.67
CA ALA A 19 1.57 7.11 11.11
C ALA A 19 1.68 8.54 11.66
N ALA A 20 1.90 8.70 12.96
CA ALA A 20 2.06 9.99 13.61
C ALA A 20 3.27 10.77 13.05
N ASN A 21 4.40 10.08 12.88
CA ASN A 21 5.66 10.64 12.38
C ASN A 21 5.68 10.86 10.85
N THR A 22 4.72 10.29 10.12
CA THR A 22 4.66 10.45 8.66
C THR A 22 4.26 11.88 8.27
N PRO A 23 4.99 12.55 7.36
CA PRO A 23 4.64 13.89 6.91
C PRO A 23 3.20 14.01 6.38
N GLY A 24 2.50 15.09 6.79
CA GLY A 24 1.11 15.36 6.39
C GLY A 24 0.94 16.00 5.01
N LYS A 25 2.01 16.45 4.36
CA LYS A 25 1.98 17.05 3.02
C LYS A 25 2.62 16.11 2.00
N GLY A 26 2.07 16.09 0.78
CA GLY A 26 2.60 15.33 -0.36
C GLY A 26 1.85 14.03 -0.66
N VAL A 27 2.52 13.16 -1.42
CA VAL A 27 2.05 11.83 -1.80
C VAL A 27 2.87 10.78 -1.04
N ARG A 28 2.17 9.88 -0.34
CA ARG A 28 2.75 8.73 0.33
C ARG A 28 2.60 7.51 -0.56
N LEU A 29 3.73 6.87 -0.87
CA LEU A 29 3.75 5.55 -1.49
C LEU A 29 3.96 4.54 -0.36
N VAL A 30 2.97 3.68 -0.14
CA VAL A 30 3.02 2.68 0.93
C VAL A 30 3.07 1.30 0.28
N PHE A 31 4.21 0.63 0.42
CA PHE A 31 4.42 -0.71 -0.09
C PHE A 31 3.98 -1.71 0.99
N THR A 32 3.05 -2.60 0.65
CA THR A 32 2.50 -3.58 1.60
C THR A 32 2.77 -5.00 1.13
N GLU A 33 2.97 -5.89 2.09
CA GLU A 33 3.07 -7.32 1.86
C GLU A 33 1.97 -8.01 2.65
N ASN A 34 0.89 -8.39 1.95
CA ASN A 34 -0.26 -9.10 2.54
C ASN A 34 -0.85 -8.41 3.77
N ALA A 35 -0.99 -7.09 3.76
CA ALA A 35 -1.53 -6.32 4.89
C ALA A 35 -2.88 -6.85 5.39
N HIS A 36 -3.72 -7.44 4.54
CA HIS A 36 -4.97 -8.10 4.97
C HIS A 36 -4.78 -9.18 6.05
N LEU A 37 -3.60 -9.79 6.14
CA LEU A 37 -3.22 -10.79 7.14
C LEU A 37 -2.45 -10.20 8.34
N HIS A 38 -2.07 -8.92 8.31
CA HIS A 38 -1.19 -8.31 9.31
C HIS A 38 -1.84 -7.08 9.95
N GLU A 39 -2.20 -7.19 11.23
CA GLU A 39 -3.01 -6.17 11.91
C GLU A 39 -2.35 -4.78 11.95
N GLY A 40 -1.06 -4.70 12.27
CA GLY A 40 -0.38 -3.40 12.30
C GLY A 40 -0.24 -2.75 10.93
N GLN A 41 -0.12 -3.53 9.84
CA GLN A 41 -0.17 -2.95 8.49
C GLN A 41 -1.57 -2.40 8.18
N ARG A 42 -2.66 -3.09 8.58
CA ARG A 42 -4.04 -2.57 8.43
C ARG A 42 -4.22 -1.28 9.22
N GLU A 43 -3.72 -1.23 10.46
CA GLU A 43 -3.81 -0.05 11.30
C GLU A 43 -3.03 1.12 10.71
N LEU A 44 -1.81 0.87 10.21
CA LEU A 44 -1.00 1.88 9.53
C LEU A 44 -1.77 2.49 8.35
N LEU A 45 -2.36 1.65 7.49
CA LEU A 45 -3.15 2.12 6.34
C LEU A 45 -4.37 2.94 6.78
N LEU A 46 -5.10 2.48 7.81
CA LEU A 46 -6.24 3.18 8.37
C LEU A 46 -5.83 4.56 8.91
N LYS A 47 -4.79 4.63 9.74
CA LYS A 47 -4.29 5.89 10.32
C LYS A 47 -3.76 6.83 9.25
N LEU A 48 -3.02 6.33 8.27
CA LEU A 48 -2.55 7.16 7.14
C LEU A 48 -3.71 7.69 6.28
N SER A 49 -4.83 6.96 6.18
CA SER A 49 -6.02 7.41 5.43
C SER A 49 -6.76 8.56 6.10
N GLN A 50 -6.61 8.71 7.42
CA GLN A 50 -7.21 9.78 8.23
C GLN A 50 -6.36 11.05 8.24
N ARG A 51 -5.10 10.97 7.79
CA ARG A 51 -4.18 12.11 7.73
C ARG A 51 -4.37 12.91 6.45
N THR A 52 -4.06 14.20 6.53
CA THR A 52 -3.95 15.07 5.35
C THR A 52 -2.94 14.52 4.34
N GLY A 53 -3.11 14.82 3.06
CA GLY A 53 -2.27 14.31 1.97
C GLY A 53 -2.89 13.15 1.19
N ARG A 54 -2.14 12.61 0.23
CA ARG A 54 -2.60 11.51 -0.65
C ARG A 54 -1.80 10.25 -0.35
N THR A 55 -2.49 9.12 -0.27
CA THR A 55 -1.85 7.81 -0.09
C THR A 55 -2.14 6.95 -1.33
N LEU A 56 -1.07 6.38 -1.89
CA LEU A 56 -1.13 5.33 -2.89
C LEU A 56 -0.53 4.06 -2.29
N VAL A 57 -1.36 3.03 -2.15
CA VAL A 57 -0.93 1.72 -1.69
C VAL A 57 -0.37 0.93 -2.86
N ILE A 58 0.71 0.18 -2.63
CA ILE A 58 1.33 -0.70 -3.61
C ILE A 58 1.34 -2.09 -2.98
N ALA A 59 0.36 -2.91 -3.36
CA ALA A 59 0.23 -4.28 -2.88
C ALA A 59 1.22 -5.18 -3.64
N LEU A 60 2.27 -5.62 -2.93
CA LEU A 60 3.38 -6.36 -3.52
C LEU A 60 3.08 -7.84 -3.72
N ARG A 61 2.04 -8.38 -3.08
CA ARG A 61 1.67 -9.80 -3.16
C ARG A 61 0.20 -9.97 -3.48
N ASN A 62 -0.62 -10.25 -2.48
CA ASN A 62 -2.04 -10.50 -2.68
C ASN A 62 -2.77 -9.21 -3.05
N PRO A 63 -3.81 -9.28 -3.91
CA PRO A 63 -4.58 -8.11 -4.32
C PRO A 63 -5.48 -7.56 -3.22
N TYR A 64 -5.67 -8.31 -2.12
CA TYR A 64 -6.68 -8.03 -1.11
C TYR A 64 -6.42 -6.77 -0.29
N ASP A 65 -5.16 -6.33 -0.23
CA ASP A 65 -4.77 -5.08 0.44
C ASP A 65 -5.48 -3.86 -0.19
N ALA A 66 -5.87 -3.95 -1.47
CA ALA A 66 -6.64 -2.91 -2.16
C ALA A 66 -8.05 -2.68 -1.59
N PHE A 67 -8.60 -3.65 -0.86
CA PHE A 67 -9.96 -3.60 -0.31
C PHE A 67 -9.99 -3.32 1.20
N LEU A 68 -8.84 -3.00 1.79
CA LEU A 68 -8.76 -2.66 3.21
C LEU A 68 -9.39 -1.30 3.49
N LYS A 69 -9.99 -1.18 4.69
CA LYS A 69 -10.55 0.08 5.16
C LYS A 69 -9.51 1.20 5.10
N GLY A 70 -9.86 2.31 4.48
CA GLY A 70 -8.98 3.47 4.31
C GLY A 70 -8.15 3.46 3.03
N VAL A 71 -8.10 2.34 2.29
CA VAL A 71 -7.39 2.27 1.01
C VAL A 71 -8.30 2.78 -0.12
N LYS A 72 -7.94 3.94 -0.69
CA LYS A 72 -8.69 4.58 -1.79
C LYS A 72 -8.00 4.44 -3.15
N ASN A 73 -6.67 4.41 -3.16
CA ASN A 73 -5.87 4.28 -4.37
C ASN A 73 -4.86 3.15 -4.15
N CYS A 74 -4.89 2.14 -5.00
CA CYS A 74 -4.00 0.98 -4.90
C CYS A 74 -3.48 0.55 -6.27
N VAL A 75 -2.19 0.20 -6.35
CA VAL A 75 -1.60 -0.53 -7.47
C VAL A 75 -1.23 -1.93 -6.96
N ILE A 76 -1.68 -2.97 -7.67
CA ILE A 76 -1.35 -4.36 -7.34
C ILE A 76 -0.24 -4.80 -8.29
N SER A 77 0.97 -5.05 -7.75
CA SER A 77 2.14 -5.43 -8.57
C SER A 77 2.36 -6.94 -8.65
N TYR A 78 1.75 -7.73 -7.76
CA TYR A 78 1.90 -9.18 -7.64
C TYR A 78 3.34 -9.69 -7.48
N GLY A 79 4.29 -8.80 -7.19
CA GLY A 79 5.65 -9.18 -6.85
C GLY A 79 6.54 -8.02 -6.44
N TYR A 80 7.53 -8.34 -5.62
CA TYR A 80 8.62 -7.46 -5.20
C TYR A 80 9.91 -7.67 -6.01
N GLU A 81 9.92 -8.62 -6.96
CA GLU A 81 11.06 -8.89 -7.83
C GLU A 81 11.47 -7.67 -8.66
N ALA A 82 12.77 -7.56 -8.97
CA ALA A 82 13.34 -6.41 -9.67
C ALA A 82 12.66 -6.14 -11.03
N VAL A 83 12.22 -7.18 -11.74
CA VAL A 83 11.44 -7.06 -12.98
C VAL A 83 10.11 -6.35 -12.75
N SER A 84 9.39 -6.71 -11.69
CA SER A 84 8.11 -6.12 -11.31
C SER A 84 8.28 -4.67 -10.87
N GLN A 85 9.33 -4.37 -10.09
CA GLN A 85 9.62 -3.02 -9.62
C GLN A 85 10.00 -2.06 -10.78
N ARG A 86 10.74 -2.56 -11.79
CA ARG A 86 11.02 -1.77 -13.01
C ARG A 86 9.74 -1.41 -13.77
N SER A 87 8.80 -2.33 -13.89
CA SER A 87 7.50 -2.07 -14.54
C SER A 87 6.62 -1.14 -13.72
N LEU A 88 6.56 -1.33 -12.40
CA LEU A 88 5.84 -0.45 -11.48
C LEU A 88 6.35 1.00 -11.59
N LYS A 89 7.66 1.21 -11.61
CA LYS A 89 8.24 2.55 -11.83
C LYS A 89 7.73 3.19 -13.12
N LYS A 90 7.72 2.45 -14.23
CA LYS A 90 7.22 2.95 -15.52
C LYS A 90 5.74 3.33 -15.44
N VAL A 91 4.91 2.56 -14.72
CA VAL A 91 3.50 2.87 -14.48
C VAL A 91 3.36 4.16 -13.65
N LEU A 92 4.07 4.25 -12.52
CA LEU A 92 4.01 5.41 -11.62
C LEU A 92 4.50 6.71 -12.29
N CYS A 93 5.47 6.61 -13.20
CA CYS A 93 5.94 7.74 -14.01
C CYS A 93 5.08 8.02 -15.25
N GLY A 94 4.00 7.26 -15.50
CA GLY A 94 3.14 7.43 -16.66
C GLY A 94 3.77 7.01 -18.01
N THR A 95 4.92 6.33 -17.99
CA THR A 95 5.62 5.84 -19.18
C THR A 95 4.84 4.71 -19.87
N ILE A 96 4.16 3.86 -19.09
CA ILE A 96 3.29 2.79 -19.61
C ILE A 96 1.96 2.80 -18.88
N LYS A 97 0.89 2.38 -19.56
CA LYS A 97 -0.44 2.17 -18.94
C LYS A 97 -0.54 0.76 -18.35
N THR A 98 -1.29 0.62 -17.26
CA THR A 98 -1.66 -0.69 -16.72
C THR A 98 -2.59 -1.43 -17.68
N GLN A 99 -2.30 -2.70 -17.96
CA GLN A 99 -3.14 -3.55 -18.82
C GLN A 99 -3.76 -4.73 -18.05
N GLY A 100 -3.39 -4.91 -16.78
CA GLY A 100 -3.88 -6.01 -15.94
C GLY A 100 -5.37 -5.88 -15.65
N LYS A 101 -6.04 -7.03 -15.55
CA LYS A 101 -7.40 -7.17 -15.00
C LYS A 101 -7.30 -8.01 -13.73
N LEU A 102 -8.10 -7.69 -12.72
CA LEU A 102 -8.12 -8.44 -11.47
C LEU A 102 -8.46 -9.91 -11.74
N PRO A 103 -7.56 -10.87 -11.45
CA PRO A 103 -7.76 -12.28 -11.78
C PRO A 103 -8.51 -13.05 -10.68
N VAL A 104 -8.91 -12.36 -9.61
CA VAL A 104 -9.64 -12.92 -8.47
C VAL A 104 -11.00 -12.24 -8.33
N ARG A 105 -11.94 -12.93 -7.70
CA ARG A 105 -13.20 -12.29 -7.29
C ARG A 105 -12.92 -11.31 -6.16
N ILE A 106 -13.57 -10.15 -6.21
CA ILE A 106 -13.57 -9.19 -5.11
C ILE A 106 -14.31 -9.86 -3.94
N PRO A 107 -13.73 -9.94 -2.74
CA PRO A 107 -14.47 -10.39 -1.55
C PRO A 107 -15.71 -9.49 -1.40
N GLN A 108 -16.90 -10.07 -1.29
CA GLN A 108 -18.08 -9.27 -0.96
C GLN A 108 -17.85 -8.62 0.40
N GLU A 109 -18.17 -7.33 0.51
CA GLU A 109 -18.07 -6.56 1.75
C GLU A 109 -18.70 -7.35 2.91
N VAL A 110 -17.95 -7.52 4.00
CA VAL A 110 -18.48 -7.79 5.34
C VAL A 110 -18.48 -6.50 6.13
#